data_AF-A0A2V7SN10-F1
#
_entry.id   AF-A0A2V7SN10-F1
#
_cell.length_a   1.000
_cell.length_b   1.000
_cell.length_c   1.000
_cell.angle_alpha   90.00
_cell.angle_beta   90.00
_cell.angle_gamma   90.00
#
_symmetry.space_group_name_H-M   'P 1'
#
loop_
_entity.id
_entity.type
_entity.pdbx_description
1 polymer ?
#
loop_
_entity_poly.entity_id
_entity_poly.type
_entity_poly.pdbx_seq_one_letter_code
_entity_poly.pdbx_strand_id
1 'polypeptide(L)'
;MGRGAHAVVTRLRLAAILGTALLGVLAAARHVDAHPLHSTITELVLDPTRGAVQATVRVFTDDLRTAVMRAMRGRSLPQDGPAWDAAVLAYAASVVSLRNARGESVALRPCGTRRTGDLLWLCLQGEVARDAGLLQVRNAMLCEIYEDQVNVVQGTAAGRRRTLLFVRGDRYKPFR
;
A
#
# COMPACT_ATOMS: atom_id res chain seq x y z
N MET A 1 39.78 29.87 -56.96
CA MET A 1 39.37 30.12 -55.56
C MET A 1 37.93 29.60 -55.40
N GLY A 2 37.64 28.64 -54.50
CA GLY A 2 36.25 28.13 -54.37
C GLY A 2 36.05 26.85 -53.54
N ARG A 3 37.10 26.06 -53.28
CA ARG A 3 36.98 24.79 -52.53
C ARG A 3 36.87 24.92 -51.00
N GLY A 4 37.28 26.06 -50.42
CA GLY A 4 37.29 26.26 -48.96
C GLY A 4 35.91 26.54 -48.34
N ALA A 5 35.02 27.21 -49.07
CA ALA A 5 33.72 27.63 -48.55
C ALA A 5 32.76 26.44 -48.34
N HIS A 6 32.78 25.45 -49.25
CA HIS A 6 31.92 24.27 -49.14
C HIS A 6 32.25 23.40 -47.92
N ALA A 7 33.53 23.21 -47.59
CA ALA A 7 33.93 22.40 -46.43
C ALA A 7 33.54 23.02 -45.08
N VAL A 8 33.56 24.35 -44.98
CA VAL A 8 33.17 25.08 -43.76
C VAL A 8 31.65 25.03 -43.56
N VAL A 9 30.87 25.23 -44.62
CA VAL A 9 29.40 25.18 -44.56
C VAL A 9 28.90 23.77 -44.19
N THR A 10 29.54 22.70 -44.69
CA THR A 10 29.17 21.33 -44.34
C THR A 10 29.50 20.99 -42.88
N ARG A 11 30.61 21.50 -42.34
CA ARG A 11 31.00 21.31 -40.92
C ARG A 11 30.05 22.04 -39.96
N LEU A 12 29.61 23.26 -40.30
CA LEU A 12 28.60 23.99 -39.52
C LEU A 12 27.22 23.29 -39.53
N ARG A 13 26.82 22.70 -40.67
CA ARG A 13 25.57 21.95 -40.77
C ARG A 13 25.59 20.65 -39.94
N LEU A 14 26.69 19.91 -39.92
CA LEU A 14 26.84 18.74 -39.06
C LEU A 14 26.87 19.09 -37.56
N ALA A 15 27.53 20.19 -37.18
CA ALA A 15 27.53 20.67 -35.80
C ALA A 15 26.14 21.11 -35.33
N ALA A 16 25.36 21.76 -36.20
CA ALA A 16 23.98 22.13 -35.92
C ALA A 16 23.07 20.90 -35.77
N ILE A 17 23.22 19.88 -36.63
CA ILE A 17 22.46 18.62 -36.55
C ILE A 17 22.79 17.83 -35.27
N LEU A 18 24.08 17.73 -34.90
CA LEU A 18 24.49 17.11 -33.64
C LEU A 18 23.99 17.89 -32.41
N GLY A 19 24.02 19.22 -32.46
CA GLY A 19 23.49 20.08 -31.40
C GLY A 19 21.99 19.93 -31.20
N THR A 20 21.22 19.85 -32.29
CA THR A 20 19.77 19.60 -32.23
C THR A 20 19.42 18.18 -31.80
N ALA A 21 20.22 17.18 -32.19
CA ALA A 21 20.02 15.79 -31.74
C ALA A 21 20.28 15.65 -30.23
N LEU A 22 21.29 16.34 -29.70
CA LEU A 22 21.60 16.33 -28.27
C LEU A 22 20.53 17.07 -27.43
N LEU A 23 19.99 18.20 -27.93
CA LEU A 23 18.85 18.88 -27.29
C LEU A 23 17.58 18.03 -27.31
N GLY A 24 17.31 17.30 -28.40
CA GLY A 24 16.16 16.40 -28.50
C GLY A 24 16.21 15.22 -27.54
N VAL A 25 17.41 14.68 -27.26
CA VAL A 25 17.61 13.60 -26.28
C VAL A 25 17.46 14.10 -24.84
N LEU A 26 17.85 15.33 -24.52
CA LEU A 26 17.67 15.95 -23.20
C LEU A 26 16.21 16.38 -22.94
N ALA A 27 15.46 16.79 -23.96
CA ALA A 27 14.03 17.09 -23.86
C ALA A 27 13.15 15.82 -23.71
N ALA A 28 13.72 14.64 -24.01
CA ALA A 28 13.10 13.35 -23.76
C ALA A 28 13.38 12.81 -22.35
N ALA A 29 13.80 13.67 -21.40
CA ALA A 29 13.69 13.38 -19.98
C ALA A 29 12.20 13.19 -19.66
N ARG A 30 11.73 11.97 -19.87
CA ARG A 30 10.40 11.53 -19.49
C ARG A 30 10.25 11.91 -18.04
N HIS A 31 9.21 12.68 -17.71
CA HIS A 31 8.73 12.76 -16.35
C HIS A 31 8.56 11.32 -15.89
N VAL A 32 9.49 10.83 -15.08
CA VAL A 32 9.22 9.70 -14.23
C VAL A 32 8.20 10.27 -13.27
N ASP A 33 6.92 10.00 -13.54
CA ASP A 33 5.87 10.20 -12.56
C ASP A 33 6.23 9.32 -11.36
N ALA A 34 7.06 9.88 -10.48
CA ALA A 34 7.21 9.42 -9.13
C ALA A 34 5.88 9.75 -8.43
N HIS A 35 4.84 8.99 -8.77
CA HIS A 35 3.59 9.05 -8.04
C HIS A 35 3.91 8.76 -6.56
N PRO A 36 3.25 9.46 -5.62
CA PRO A 36 3.36 9.13 -4.21
C PRO A 36 3.01 7.65 -4.03
N LEU A 37 3.92 6.89 -3.43
CA LEU A 37 3.70 5.48 -3.14
C LEU A 37 2.47 5.32 -2.22
N HIS A 38 1.42 4.64 -2.71
CA HIS A 38 0.25 4.35 -1.87
C HIS A 38 0.64 3.37 -0.77
N SER A 39 0.28 3.67 0.48
CA SER A 39 0.70 2.81 1.60
C SER A 39 -0.27 2.75 2.76
N THR A 40 -0.21 1.63 3.48
CA THR A 40 -0.85 1.49 4.80
C THR A 40 0.17 1.04 5.84
N ILE A 41 -0.09 1.37 7.10
CA ILE A 41 0.65 0.81 8.24
C ILE A 41 -0.32 0.09 9.15
N THR A 42 -0.07 -1.19 9.40
CA THR A 42 -0.81 -2.00 10.36
C THR A 42 0.07 -2.29 11.56
N GLU A 43 -0.36 -1.88 12.75
CA GLU A 43 0.23 -2.33 14.00
C GLU A 43 -0.50 -3.58 14.49
N LEU A 44 0.23 -4.67 14.70
CA LEU A 44 -0.23 -5.89 15.33
C LEU A 44 0.21 -5.94 16.79
N VAL A 45 -0.77 -6.01 17.68
CA VAL A 45 -0.57 -6.20 19.11
C VAL A 45 -1.07 -7.60 19.48
N LEU A 46 -0.16 -8.44 19.98
CA LEU A 46 -0.47 -9.78 20.46
C LEU A 46 -0.52 -9.77 21.98
N ASP A 47 -1.63 -10.24 22.55
CA ASP A 47 -1.77 -10.49 23.97
C ASP A 47 -1.94 -12.01 24.19
N PRO A 48 -0.84 -12.77 24.29
CA PRO A 48 -0.89 -14.22 24.53
C PRO A 48 -1.44 -14.57 25.92
N THR A 49 -1.44 -13.62 26.87
CA THR A 49 -1.98 -13.85 28.21
C THR A 49 -3.51 -13.87 28.20
N ARG A 50 -4.12 -13.01 27.38
CA ARG A 50 -5.57 -12.92 27.16
C ARG A 50 -6.06 -13.73 25.96
N GLY A 51 -5.15 -14.27 25.15
CA GLY A 51 -5.51 -15.00 23.93
C GLY A 51 -6.14 -14.07 22.89
N ALA A 52 -5.59 -12.86 22.73
CA ALA A 52 -6.14 -11.84 21.86
C ALA A 52 -5.10 -11.29 20.88
N VAL A 53 -5.58 -10.85 19.72
CA VAL A 53 -4.81 -10.07 18.76
C VAL A 53 -5.61 -8.84 18.34
N GLN A 54 -4.93 -7.71 18.22
CA GLN A 54 -5.49 -6.51 17.63
C GLN A 54 -4.63 -6.07 16.45
N ALA A 55 -5.27 -5.77 15.33
CA ALA A 55 -4.69 -5.13 14.17
C ALA A 55 -5.26 -3.72 14.05
N THR A 56 -4.39 -2.70 14.07
CA THR A 56 -4.79 -1.31 13.84
C THR A 56 -4.20 -0.82 12.54
N VAL A 57 -5.04 -0.64 11.52
CA VAL A 57 -4.62 -0.19 10.20
C VAL A 57 -4.76 1.33 10.11
N ARG A 58 -3.66 2.03 9.79
CA ARG A 58 -3.64 3.45 9.43
C ARG A 58 -3.59 3.59 7.92
N VAL A 59 -4.52 4.34 7.36
CA VAL A 59 -4.72 4.50 5.91
C VAL A 59 -5.20 5.92 5.59
N PHE A 60 -4.84 6.45 4.43
CA PHE A 60 -5.38 7.70 3.92
C PHE A 60 -6.83 7.53 3.46
N THR A 61 -7.68 8.48 3.83
CA THR A 61 -9.13 8.40 3.61
C THR A 61 -9.48 8.46 2.12
N ASP A 62 -8.72 9.23 1.34
CA ASP A 62 -8.92 9.38 -0.09
C ASP A 62 -8.59 8.10 -0.85
N ASP A 63 -7.45 7.48 -0.55
CA ASP A 63 -7.04 6.20 -1.14
C ASP A 63 -8.08 5.11 -0.86
N LEU A 64 -8.61 5.10 0.37
CA LEU A 64 -9.61 4.14 0.83
C LEU A 64 -10.97 4.31 0.13
N ARG A 65 -11.31 5.55 -0.26
CA ARG A 65 -12.61 5.87 -0.88
C ARG A 65 -12.91 4.97 -2.05
N THR A 66 -11.98 4.89 -2.99
CA THR A 66 -12.14 4.14 -4.24
C THR A 66 -12.35 2.65 -3.98
N ALA A 67 -11.59 2.08 -3.05
CA ALA A 67 -11.71 0.66 -2.70
C ALA A 67 -13.07 0.33 -2.06
N VAL A 68 -13.52 1.14 -1.10
CA VAL A 68 -14.81 0.92 -0.42
C VAL A 68 -15.97 1.10 -1.38
N MET A 69 -15.94 2.14 -2.22
CA MET A 69 -16.95 2.36 -3.25
C MET A 69 -17.05 1.18 -4.23
N ARG A 70 -15.91 0.61 -4.64
CA ARG A 70 -15.86 -0.59 -5.49
C ARG A 70 -16.44 -1.81 -4.77
N ALA A 71 -16.08 -2.03 -3.50
CA ALA A 71 -16.61 -3.12 -2.68
C ALA A 71 -18.14 -2.99 -2.48
N MET A 72 -18.66 -1.77 -2.42
CA MET A 72 -20.09 -1.47 -2.31
C MET A 72 -20.87 -1.48 -3.63
N ARG A 73 -20.22 -1.86 -4.74
CA ARG A 73 -20.79 -1.86 -6.11
C ARG A 73 -21.25 -0.47 -6.56
N GLY A 74 -20.46 0.57 -6.25
CA GLY A 74 -20.69 1.93 -6.72
C GLY A 74 -21.72 2.74 -5.94
N ARG A 75 -22.30 2.20 -4.85
CA ARG A 75 -23.17 2.97 -3.95
C ARG A 75 -22.37 4.05 -3.25
N SER A 76 -22.80 5.31 -3.39
CA SER A 76 -22.16 6.45 -2.74
C SER A 76 -22.54 6.54 -1.28
N LEU A 77 -21.54 6.69 -0.42
CA LEU A 77 -21.69 7.09 0.96
C LEU A 77 -21.00 8.44 1.17
N PRO A 78 -21.52 9.30 2.07
CA PRO A 78 -20.70 10.34 2.68
C PRO A 78 -19.41 9.71 3.23
N GLN A 79 -18.29 10.43 3.14
CA GLN A 79 -16.98 9.95 3.58
C GLN A 79 -16.80 10.07 5.11
N ASP A 80 -17.88 9.96 5.86
CA ASP A 80 -17.98 10.12 7.31
C ASP A 80 -19.26 9.45 7.86
N GLY A 81 -19.31 9.37 9.19
CA GLY A 81 -20.45 8.84 9.92
C GLY A 81 -20.55 7.30 9.95
N PRO A 82 -21.56 6.77 10.65
CA PRO A 82 -21.62 5.35 11.01
C PRO A 82 -21.67 4.39 9.82
N ALA A 83 -22.35 4.77 8.73
CA ALA A 83 -22.44 3.94 7.54
C ALA A 83 -21.08 3.81 6.82
N TRP A 84 -20.34 4.93 6.74
CA TRP A 84 -18.98 4.94 6.21
C TRP A 84 -18.05 4.10 7.08
N ASP A 85 -18.10 4.31 8.41
CA ASP A 85 -17.29 3.56 9.39
C ASP A 85 -17.54 2.04 9.31
N ALA A 86 -18.80 1.63 9.17
CA ALA A 86 -19.14 0.22 8.97
C ALA A 86 -18.57 -0.33 7.65
N ALA A 87 -18.66 0.45 6.56
CA ALA A 87 -18.18 0.03 5.24
C ALA A 87 -16.65 -0.11 5.18
N VAL A 88 -15.90 0.84 5.74
CA VAL A 88 -14.42 0.78 5.79
C VAL A 88 -13.93 -0.37 6.65
N LEU A 89 -14.60 -0.66 7.78
CA LEU A 89 -14.23 -1.76 8.67
C LEU A 89 -14.55 -3.12 8.03
N ALA A 90 -15.70 -3.24 7.37
CA ALA A 90 -16.06 -4.44 6.62
C ALA A 90 -15.07 -4.71 5.48
N TYR A 91 -14.69 -3.66 4.74
CA TYR A 91 -13.64 -3.75 3.73
C TYR A 91 -12.31 -4.22 4.33
N ALA A 92 -11.82 -3.57 5.39
CA ALA A 92 -10.56 -3.94 6.04
C ALA A 92 -10.56 -5.40 6.53
N ALA A 93 -11.65 -5.86 7.15
CA ALA A 93 -11.80 -7.25 7.60
C ALA A 93 -11.81 -8.27 6.44
N SER A 94 -12.11 -7.84 5.21
CA SER A 94 -12.12 -8.71 4.03
C SER A 94 -10.73 -8.90 3.38
N VAL A 95 -9.80 -7.96 3.61
CA VAL A 95 -8.47 -7.94 2.95
C VAL A 95 -7.29 -8.06 3.92
N VAL A 96 -7.52 -7.84 5.22
CA VAL A 96 -6.57 -8.14 6.30
C VAL A 96 -6.99 -9.43 6.99
N SER A 97 -6.09 -10.41 7.05
CA SER A 97 -6.40 -11.71 7.63
C SER A 97 -5.20 -12.32 8.33
N LEU A 98 -5.51 -13.13 9.34
CA LEU A 98 -4.56 -13.85 10.17
C LEU A 98 -4.85 -15.34 10.11
N ARG A 99 -3.79 -16.15 10.20
CA ARG A 99 -3.87 -17.60 10.38
C ARG A 99 -2.96 -18.04 11.52
N ASN A 100 -3.33 -19.09 12.22
CA ASN A 100 -2.44 -19.73 13.18
C ASN A 100 -1.41 -20.63 12.49
N ALA A 101 -0.52 -21.26 13.26
CA ALA A 101 0.51 -22.14 12.73
C ALA A 101 -0.03 -23.40 12.03
N ARG A 102 -1.30 -23.77 12.28
CA ARG A 102 -2.00 -24.90 11.62
C ARG A 102 -2.66 -24.48 10.30
N GLY A 103 -2.60 -23.19 9.95
CA GLY A 103 -3.25 -22.63 8.77
C GLY A 103 -4.72 -22.28 8.96
N GLU A 104 -5.25 -22.41 10.18
CA GLU A 104 -6.64 -22.08 10.51
C GLU A 104 -6.81 -20.56 10.60
N SER A 105 -7.88 -20.03 10.01
CA SER A 105 -8.18 -18.59 10.02
C SER A 105 -8.51 -18.10 11.43
N VAL A 106 -7.90 -16.98 11.82
CA VAL A 106 -8.29 -16.22 13.02
C VAL A 106 -9.35 -15.20 12.61
N ALA A 107 -10.55 -15.33 13.15
CA ALA A 107 -11.65 -14.44 12.84
C ALA A 107 -11.38 -13.03 13.41
N LEU A 108 -11.26 -12.04 12.52
CA LEU A 108 -11.12 -10.64 12.88
C LEU A 108 -12.47 -9.94 12.84
N ARG A 109 -12.85 -9.31 13.95
CA ARG A 109 -14.05 -8.50 14.11
C ARG A 109 -13.69 -7.03 14.22
N PRO A 110 -14.48 -6.10 13.66
CA PRO A 110 -14.27 -4.68 13.87
C PRO A 110 -14.36 -4.28 15.36
N CYS A 111 -13.47 -3.39 15.79
CA CYS A 111 -13.47 -2.80 17.15
C CYS A 111 -13.54 -1.27 17.19
N GLY A 112 -13.64 -0.61 16.03
CA GLY A 112 -13.90 0.83 15.93
C GLY A 112 -13.04 1.54 14.89
N THR A 113 -13.37 2.81 14.66
CA THR A 113 -12.59 3.71 13.81
C THR A 113 -12.13 4.93 14.60
N ARG A 114 -11.06 5.57 14.14
CA ARG A 114 -10.65 6.91 14.62
C ARG A 114 -10.13 7.71 13.44
N ARG A 115 -10.54 8.97 13.32
CA ARG A 115 -10.10 9.89 12.27
C ARG A 115 -9.16 10.94 12.83
N THR A 116 -8.14 11.32 12.07
CA THR A 116 -7.27 12.47 12.38
C THR A 116 -6.76 13.07 11.07
N GLY A 117 -7.29 14.25 10.72
CA GLY A 117 -7.08 14.83 9.38
C GLY A 117 -7.52 13.86 8.29
N ASP A 118 -6.63 13.63 7.33
CA ASP A 118 -6.90 12.75 6.17
C ASP A 118 -6.65 11.27 6.48
N LEU A 119 -6.24 10.93 7.71
CA LEU A 119 -5.95 9.56 8.11
C LEU A 119 -7.12 8.92 8.87
N LEU A 120 -7.32 7.63 8.61
CA LEU A 120 -8.28 6.77 9.28
C LEU A 120 -7.56 5.58 9.93
N TRP A 121 -7.88 5.31 11.19
CA TRP A 121 -7.45 4.15 11.94
C TRP A 121 -8.60 3.16 12.00
N LEU A 122 -8.37 1.94 11.52
CA LEU A 122 -9.33 0.86 11.49
C LEU A 122 -8.89 -0.22 12.48
N CYS A 123 -9.71 -0.46 13.50
CA CYS A 123 -9.44 -1.46 14.52
C CYS A 123 -10.12 -2.78 14.14
N LEU A 124 -9.32 -3.84 14.07
CA LEU A 124 -9.78 -5.22 13.97
C LEU A 124 -9.23 -6.02 15.16
N GLN A 125 -10.03 -6.87 15.78
CA GLN A 125 -9.61 -7.71 16.90
C GLN A 125 -10.05 -9.17 16.67
N GLY A 126 -9.24 -10.11 17.15
CA GLY A 126 -9.55 -11.53 17.07
C GLY A 126 -9.08 -12.27 18.31
N GLU A 127 -9.62 -13.46 18.51
CA GLU A 127 -9.20 -14.38 19.55
C GLU A 127 -8.19 -15.36 18.97
N VAL A 128 -7.13 -15.62 19.72
CA VAL A 128 -6.03 -16.49 19.36
C VAL A 128 -5.84 -17.49 20.48
N ALA A 129 -5.97 -18.78 20.15
CA ALA A 129 -5.73 -19.84 21.11
C ALA A 129 -4.31 -19.73 21.69
N ARG A 130 -4.14 -20.09 22.98
CA ARG A 130 -2.83 -20.01 23.65
C ARG A 130 -1.75 -20.84 22.95
N ASP A 131 -2.15 -21.90 22.25
CA ASP A 131 -1.32 -22.83 21.49
C ASP A 131 -1.33 -22.55 19.97
N ALA A 132 -1.84 -21.40 19.52
CA ALA A 132 -1.91 -21.03 18.10
C ALA A 132 -0.54 -20.96 17.41
N GLY A 133 0.54 -20.93 18.20
CA GLY A 133 1.90 -20.86 17.71
C GLY A 133 2.14 -19.55 16.97
N LEU A 134 2.97 -19.63 15.93
CA LEU A 134 3.34 -18.47 15.13
C LEU A 134 2.20 -18.06 14.20
N LEU A 135 1.69 -16.84 14.38
CA LEU A 135 0.70 -16.29 13.47
C LEU A 135 1.31 -15.98 12.09
N GLN A 136 0.50 -16.18 11.07
CA GLN A 136 0.76 -15.75 9.71
C GLN A 136 -0.18 -14.61 9.36
N VAL A 137 0.34 -13.58 8.70
CA VAL A 137 -0.40 -12.39 8.33
C VAL A 137 -0.51 -12.31 6.82
N ARG A 138 -1.66 -11.86 6.33
CA ARG A 138 -1.81 -11.34 4.97
C ARG A 138 -2.52 -9.99 5.04
N ASN A 139 -1.90 -8.98 4.44
CA ASN A 139 -2.52 -7.67 4.26
C ASN A 139 -2.54 -7.32 2.76
N ALA A 140 -3.74 -7.32 2.17
CA ALA A 140 -3.96 -6.98 0.78
C ALA A 140 -4.72 -5.64 0.61
N MET A 141 -4.76 -4.80 1.65
CA MET A 141 -5.42 -3.49 1.62
C MET A 141 -5.02 -2.71 0.37
N LEU A 142 -6.01 -2.29 -0.40
CA LEU A 142 -5.91 -1.38 -1.56
C LEU A 142 -5.12 -1.94 -2.75
N CYS A 143 -4.58 -3.15 -2.65
CA CYS A 143 -3.81 -3.79 -3.71
C CYS A 143 -4.67 -4.19 -4.91
N GLU A 144 -5.99 -4.07 -4.85
CA GLU A 144 -6.89 -4.26 -6.01
C GLU A 144 -7.13 -2.96 -6.79
N ILE A 145 -6.77 -1.81 -6.20
CA ILE A 145 -6.91 -0.48 -6.81
C ILE A 145 -5.57 0.04 -7.31
N TYR A 146 -4.53 0.04 -6.46
CA TYR A 146 -3.24 0.66 -6.77
C TYR A 146 -2.15 -0.39 -7.03
N GLU A 147 -1.42 -0.26 -8.14
CA GLU A 147 -0.32 -1.18 -8.52
C GLU A 147 0.93 -1.02 -7.67
N ASP A 148 1.18 0.19 -7.21
CA ASP A 148 2.30 0.58 -6.37
C ASP A 148 1.99 0.46 -4.86
N GLN A 149 0.85 -0.11 -4.48
CA GLN A 149 0.44 -0.25 -3.07
C GLN A 149 1.44 -1.07 -2.26
N VAL A 150 1.93 -0.47 -1.16
CA VAL A 150 2.76 -1.15 -0.14
C VAL A 150 2.06 -1.14 1.22
N ASN A 151 1.76 -2.32 1.76
CA ASN A 151 1.19 -2.46 3.08
C ASN A 151 2.27 -2.91 4.07
N VAL A 152 2.58 -2.05 5.03
CA VAL A 152 3.51 -2.36 6.13
C VAL A 152 2.72 -2.97 7.27
N VAL A 153 3.13 -4.16 7.73
CA VAL A 153 2.63 -4.75 8.97
C VAL A 153 3.77 -4.80 9.96
N GLN A 154 3.58 -4.25 11.15
CA GLN A 154 4.61 -4.18 12.17
C GLN A 154 4.04 -4.48 13.56
N GLY A 155 4.92 -4.79 14.51
CA GLY A 155 4.54 -5.11 15.89
C GLY A 155 5.66 -5.84 16.62
N THR A 156 5.37 -6.39 17.78
CA THR A 156 6.38 -7.12 18.58
C THR A 156 6.03 -8.61 18.61
N ALA A 157 7.00 -9.45 18.23
CA ALA A 157 6.92 -10.90 18.37
C ALA A 157 8.17 -11.41 19.10
N ALA A 158 7.98 -12.28 20.10
CA ALA A 158 9.08 -12.82 20.93
C ALA A 158 10.04 -11.74 21.46
N GLY A 159 9.50 -10.60 21.93
CA GLY A 159 10.27 -9.49 22.50
C GLY A 159 11.04 -8.65 21.48
N ARG A 160 10.86 -8.87 20.18
CA ARG A 160 11.56 -8.11 19.12
C ARG A 160 10.57 -7.45 18.17
N ARG A 161 10.90 -6.24 17.73
CA ARG A 161 10.14 -5.53 16.68
C ARG A 161 10.26 -6.31 15.38
N ARG A 162 9.12 -6.51 14.72
CA ARG A 162 8.96 -7.16 13.42
C ARG A 162 8.26 -6.24 12.46
N THR A 163 8.64 -6.37 11.19
CA THR A 163 8.05 -5.65 10.07
C THR A 163 7.97 -6.62 8.90
N LEU A 164 6.80 -6.67 8.27
CA LEU A 164 6.51 -7.37 7.03
C LEU A 164 6.02 -6.33 6.03
N LEU A 165 6.46 -6.45 4.78
CA LEU A 165 5.92 -5.68 3.67
C LEU A 165 5.03 -6.58 2.84
N PHE A 166 3.89 -6.08 2.40
CA PHE A 166 3.00 -6.75 1.48
C PHE A 166 2.76 -5.86 0.25
N VAL A 167 2.91 -6.46 -0.93
CA VAL A 167 2.54 -5.88 -2.22
C VAL A 167 1.48 -6.74 -2.90
N ARG A 168 0.95 -6.27 -4.03
CA ARG A 168 -0.03 -7.03 -4.82
C ARG A 168 0.48 -8.46 -5.10
N GLY A 169 -0.37 -9.44 -4.83
CA GLY A 169 -0.06 -10.86 -5.06
C GLY A 169 0.57 -11.58 -3.86
N ASP A 170 1.04 -10.86 -2.85
CA ASP A 170 1.63 -11.50 -1.67
C ASP A 170 0.65 -12.44 -0.95
N ARG A 171 1.23 -13.54 -0.45
CA ARG A 171 0.54 -14.57 0.33
C ARG A 171 0.77 -14.34 1.83
N TYR A 172 0.26 -15.25 2.65
CA TYR A 172 0.52 -15.23 4.09
C TYR A 172 2.02 -15.30 4.37
N LYS A 173 2.49 -14.43 5.26
CA LYS A 173 3.87 -14.39 5.74
C LYS A 173 3.90 -14.64 7.25
N PRO A 174 4.85 -15.44 7.76
CA PRO A 174 4.99 -15.67 9.20
C PRO A 174 5.39 -14.39 9.93
N PHE A 175 4.73 -14.07 11.04
CA PHE A 175 5.04 -12.92 11.90
C PHE A 175 5.92 -13.33 13.08
N ARG A 176 7.20 -13.61 12.78
CA ARG A 176 8.22 -14.16 13.69
C ARG A 176 9.29 -13.16 14.02
#